data_AF-A0A3B8WB60-F1
#
_entry.id   AF-A0A3B8WB60-F1
#
_cell.length_a   1.000
_cell.length_b   1.000
_cell.length_c   1.000
_cell.angle_alpha   90.00
_cell.angle_beta   90.00
_cell.angle_gamma   90.00
#
_symmetry.space_group_name_H-M   'P 1'
#
loop_
_entity.id
_entity.type
_entity.pdbx_description
1 polymer ?
#
loop_
_entity_poly.entity_id
_entity_poly.type
_entity_poly.pdbx_seq_one_letter_code
_entity_poly.pdbx_strand_id
1 'polypeptide(L)'
;MQQMNSRLKLTMAVALTAIVLLAGCASTPDWPVSARDNTKPVYPEKLLEQVPFYPQEKYQCGPASLAMMLNAQGLATNPDILKELVYLPGKEGSLQVEMVAGARAHDMLVYRLEPEPEAILAEVEAGNPVLVMQNLRLSWWPQWHFAVVVGYDSTEQVFILNTDTRRHYEMPYKVFYNTWSKAERWAAVILPPDQTPASAEMLPYLQAAHDLETTGHTRAAQRAYQTAITRWPEQPTPLMANANLQYQLGHFQNAVGSFLRVVEKFPGFSEGWNNLAIALNDAGCPARARHASECAARLAPKRFKPLQDEARSNAADAAACPQIPACPSNAH
;
A
#
# COMPACT_ATOMS: atom_id res chain seq x y z
N MET A 1 -37.07 21.66 53.38
CA MET A 1 -36.63 20.28 53.05
C MET A 1 -36.88 19.88 51.58
N GLN A 2 -38.01 20.23 50.95
CA GLN A 2 -38.31 19.84 49.56
C GLN A 2 -37.33 20.37 48.48
N GLN A 3 -36.84 21.60 48.60
CA GLN A 3 -35.90 22.18 47.61
C GLN A 3 -34.50 21.53 47.62
N MET A 4 -34.06 21.01 48.77
CA MET A 4 -32.75 20.36 48.88
C MET A 4 -32.75 18.97 48.21
N ASN A 5 -33.88 18.26 48.29
CA ASN A 5 -34.08 16.99 47.61
C ASN A 5 -34.18 17.11 46.08
N SER A 6 -34.65 18.24 45.53
CA SER A 6 -34.73 18.41 44.06
C SER A 6 -33.36 18.69 43.45
N ARG A 7 -32.51 19.49 44.12
CA ARG A 7 -31.14 19.76 43.68
C ARG A 7 -30.28 18.49 43.71
N LEU A 8 -30.41 17.67 44.74
CA LEU A 8 -29.67 16.41 44.86
C LEU A 8 -30.07 15.40 43.76
N LYS A 9 -31.37 15.30 43.45
CA LYS A 9 -31.88 14.46 42.35
C LYS A 9 -31.40 14.94 40.98
N LEU A 10 -31.33 16.26 40.76
CA LEU A 10 -30.84 16.84 39.51
C LEU A 10 -29.34 16.59 39.31
N THR A 11 -28.52 16.77 40.35
CA THR A 11 -27.09 16.44 40.30
C THR A 11 -26.83 14.95 40.07
N MET A 12 -27.62 14.08 40.70
CA MET A 12 -27.48 12.63 40.52
C MET A 12 -27.92 12.20 39.11
N ALA A 13 -28.96 12.81 38.55
CA ALA A 13 -29.40 12.56 37.18
C ALA A 13 -28.36 13.04 36.15
N VAL A 14 -27.75 14.21 36.34
CA VAL A 14 -26.68 14.71 35.46
C VAL A 14 -25.43 13.82 35.56
N ALA A 15 -25.05 13.37 36.76
CA ALA A 15 -23.94 12.44 36.96
C ALA A 15 -24.21 11.07 36.32
N LEU A 16 -25.41 10.52 36.47
CA LEU A 16 -25.78 9.26 35.81
C LEU A 16 -25.77 9.39 34.29
N THR A 17 -26.27 10.51 33.76
CA THR A 17 -26.29 10.78 32.32
C THR A 17 -24.87 10.95 31.77
N ALA A 18 -23.97 11.59 32.51
CA ALA A 18 -22.55 11.68 32.16
C ALA A 18 -21.86 10.30 32.17
N ILE A 19 -22.19 9.42 33.12
CA ILE A 19 -21.68 8.05 33.17
C ILE A 19 -22.18 7.22 31.99
N VAL A 20 -23.46 7.36 31.61
CA VAL A 20 -24.05 6.64 30.46
C VAL A 20 -23.49 7.17 29.13
N LEU A 21 -23.24 8.48 29.01
CA LEU A 21 -22.60 9.07 27.82
C LEU A 21 -21.10 8.73 27.70
N LEU A 22 -20.43 8.39 28.81
CA LEU A 22 -19.05 7.89 28.82
C LEU A 22 -18.97 6.36 28.61
N ALA A 23 -20.09 5.64 28.74
CA ALA A 23 -20.21 4.22 28.42
C ALA A 23 -20.47 3.97 26.92
N GLY A 24 -19.84 4.77 26.04
CA GLY A 24 -19.77 4.41 24.63
C GLY A 24 -19.08 3.05 24.52
N CYS A 25 -19.81 2.04 24.02
CA CYS A 25 -19.31 0.69 23.82
C CYS A 25 -18.19 0.69 22.77
N ALA A 26 -16.97 1.05 23.15
CA ALA A 26 -15.77 0.72 22.40
C ALA A 26 -15.46 -0.75 22.68
N SER A 27 -16.23 -1.66 22.08
CA SER A 27 -15.91 -3.08 22.12
C SER A 27 -14.65 -3.32 21.31
N THR A 28 -13.54 -3.65 21.97
CA THR A 28 -12.39 -4.26 21.31
C THR A 28 -12.85 -5.60 20.72
N PRO A 29 -12.56 -5.90 19.44
CA PRO A 29 -12.83 -7.22 18.90
C PRO A 29 -12.06 -8.28 19.71
N ASP A 30 -12.52 -9.52 19.64
CA ASP A 30 -11.76 -10.66 20.16
C ASP A 30 -10.57 -10.97 19.24
N TRP A 31 -9.67 -11.85 19.70
CA TRP A 31 -8.54 -12.29 18.88
C TRP A 31 -9.08 -12.84 17.55
N PRO A 32 -8.53 -12.42 16.41
CA PRO A 32 -8.99 -12.89 15.11
C PRO A 32 -8.75 -14.40 15.04
N VAL A 33 -9.83 -15.18 15.05
CA VAL A 33 -9.75 -16.60 14.71
C VAL A 33 -9.60 -16.62 13.19
N SER A 34 -8.49 -17.16 12.70
CA SER A 34 -8.21 -17.28 11.27
C SER A 34 -9.28 -18.14 10.60
N ALA A 35 -10.39 -17.50 10.18
CA ALA A 35 -11.52 -18.12 9.48
C ALA A 35 -11.23 -18.32 7.98
N ARG A 36 -10.00 -18.03 7.54
CA ARG A 36 -9.56 -18.18 6.16
C ARG A 36 -8.73 -19.44 6.06
N ASP A 37 -9.43 -20.52 5.69
CA ASP A 37 -8.90 -21.77 5.15
C ASP A 37 -8.52 -22.84 6.20
N ASN A 38 -9.42 -23.82 6.38
CA ASN A 38 -9.20 -25.04 7.19
C ASN A 38 -8.06 -25.94 6.65
N THR A 39 -7.31 -25.49 5.63
CA THR A 39 -6.24 -26.24 4.97
C THR A 39 -4.83 -25.76 5.33
N LYS A 40 -4.68 -24.64 6.05
CA LYS A 40 -3.38 -24.17 6.55
C LYS A 40 -3.26 -24.39 8.06
N PRO A 41 -2.11 -24.89 8.58
CA PRO A 41 -1.87 -24.92 10.01
C PRO A 41 -1.95 -23.48 10.54
N VAL A 42 -2.88 -23.22 11.46
CA VAL A 42 -2.80 -22.03 12.31
C VAL A 42 -1.66 -22.31 13.28
N TYR A 43 -0.49 -21.77 13.00
CA TYR A 43 0.62 -21.90 13.95
C TYR A 43 0.23 -21.16 15.23
N PRO A 44 0.33 -21.82 16.40
CA PRO A 44 -0.11 -21.23 17.66
C PRO A 44 0.69 -19.97 17.99
N GLU A 45 1.94 -19.93 17.54
CA GLU A 45 2.87 -18.81 17.70
C GLU A 45 3.73 -18.64 16.44
N LYS A 46 4.21 -17.42 16.23
CA LYS A 46 5.19 -17.07 15.20
C LYS A 46 6.11 -15.99 15.73
N LEU A 47 7.42 -16.13 15.51
CA LEU A 47 8.41 -15.11 15.84
C LEU A 47 9.44 -14.99 14.71
N LEU A 48 9.64 -13.76 14.23
CA LEU A 48 10.62 -13.41 13.20
C LEU A 48 11.95 -13.03 13.89
N GLU A 49 12.67 -14.04 14.39
CA GLU A 49 13.93 -13.83 15.13
C GLU A 49 15.02 -13.13 14.31
N GLN A 50 14.95 -13.24 12.98
CA GLN A 50 15.89 -12.64 12.04
C GLN A 50 15.78 -11.11 11.94
N VAL A 51 14.69 -10.52 12.43
CA VAL A 51 14.52 -9.06 12.40
C VAL A 51 15.52 -8.43 13.37
N PRO A 52 16.47 -7.59 12.89
CA PRO A 52 17.44 -6.95 13.76
C PRO A 52 16.71 -6.04 14.75
N PHE A 53 17.28 -5.90 15.94
CA PHE A 53 16.74 -5.02 16.97
C PHE A 53 17.66 -3.83 17.18
N TYR A 54 17.12 -2.62 16.99
CA TYR A 54 17.79 -1.37 17.34
C TYR A 54 17.04 -0.75 18.52
N PRO A 55 17.67 -0.67 19.72
CA PRO A 55 17.02 -0.05 20.87
C PRO A 55 16.71 1.42 20.57
N GLN A 56 15.47 1.82 20.80
CA GLN A 56 14.99 3.15 20.49
C GLN A 56 15.22 4.06 21.71
N GLU A 57 16.20 4.96 21.62
CA GLU A 57 16.37 6.02 22.62
C GLU A 57 15.40 7.18 22.35
N LYS A 58 15.35 8.16 23.27
CA LYS A 58 14.41 9.28 23.20
C LYS A 58 14.50 9.96 21.83
N TYR A 59 13.36 10.08 21.15
CA TYR A 59 13.21 10.71 19.82
C TYR A 59 13.72 9.91 18.61
N GLN A 60 14.04 8.62 18.77
CA GLN A 60 14.55 7.75 17.69
C GLN A 60 13.59 6.63 17.25
N CYS A 61 12.34 6.61 17.74
CA CYS A 61 11.39 5.53 17.45
C CYS A 61 11.11 5.34 15.94
N GLY A 62 11.07 6.43 15.17
CA GLY A 62 10.96 6.41 13.71
C GLY A 62 12.20 5.81 13.02
N PRO A 63 13.39 6.45 13.09
CA PRO A 63 14.60 5.96 12.44
C PRO A 63 14.94 4.51 12.81
N ALA A 64 14.76 4.13 14.08
CA ALA A 64 15.03 2.78 14.54
C ALA A 64 14.02 1.76 13.98
N SER A 65 12.72 2.07 13.99
CA SER A 65 11.72 1.18 13.38
C SER A 65 11.93 1.04 11.88
N LEU A 66 12.29 2.12 11.17
CA LEU A 66 12.60 2.06 9.75
C LEU A 66 13.86 1.21 9.50
N ALA A 67 14.91 1.37 10.31
CA ALA A 67 16.10 0.53 10.22
C ALA A 67 15.75 -0.96 10.37
N MET A 68 14.93 -1.33 11.36
CA MET A 68 14.49 -2.71 11.54
C MET A 68 13.77 -3.25 10.30
N MET A 69 12.84 -2.47 9.74
CA MET A 69 12.09 -2.86 8.55
C MET A 69 12.99 -3.01 7.32
N LEU A 70 13.89 -2.06 7.06
CA LEU A 70 14.78 -2.10 5.89
C LEU A 70 15.81 -3.22 5.98
N ASN A 71 16.46 -3.39 7.14
CA ASN A 71 17.46 -4.43 7.33
C ASN A 71 16.83 -5.84 7.37
N ALA A 72 15.56 -5.98 7.75
CA ALA A 72 14.83 -7.25 7.60
C ALA A 72 14.69 -7.69 6.12
N GLN A 73 14.79 -6.74 5.19
CA GLN A 73 14.82 -6.98 3.74
C GLN A 73 16.23 -7.09 3.17
N GLY A 74 17.26 -7.21 4.04
CA GLY A 74 18.65 -7.39 3.62
C GLY A 74 19.39 -6.10 3.25
N LEU A 75 18.81 -4.92 3.51
CA LEU A 75 19.58 -3.67 3.40
C LEU A 75 20.60 -3.58 4.55
N ALA A 76 21.58 -2.70 4.39
CA ALA A 76 22.59 -2.40 5.41
C ALA A 76 22.51 -0.92 5.79
N THR A 77 21.59 -0.58 6.70
CA THR A 77 21.37 0.78 7.21
C THR A 77 21.24 0.78 8.73
N ASN A 78 21.19 1.94 9.37
CA ASN A 78 21.06 2.04 10.82
C ASN A 78 20.28 3.32 11.21
N PRO A 79 19.82 3.43 12.47
CA PRO A 79 19.00 4.57 12.90
C PRO A 79 19.72 5.92 12.76
N ASP A 80 21.04 5.97 12.93
CA ASP A 80 21.81 7.22 12.87
C ASP A 80 21.82 7.79 11.45
N ILE A 81 21.99 6.94 10.43
CA ILE A 81 21.92 7.33 9.02
C ILE A 81 20.50 7.78 8.66
N LEU A 82 19.48 7.04 9.12
CA LEU A 82 18.09 7.32 8.76
C LEU A 82 17.52 8.55 9.47
N LYS A 83 18.13 8.98 10.58
CA LYS A 83 17.69 10.15 11.34
C LYS A 83 17.60 11.39 10.45
N GLU A 84 18.56 11.60 9.56
CA GLU A 84 18.56 12.75 8.65
C GLU A 84 17.41 12.72 7.63
N LEU A 85 16.87 11.53 7.33
CA LEU A 85 15.78 11.34 6.37
C LEU A 85 14.40 11.43 7.02
N VAL A 86 14.24 10.93 8.25
CA VAL A 86 12.90 10.73 8.83
C VAL A 86 12.63 11.47 10.14
N TYR A 87 13.63 12.06 10.77
CA TYR A 87 13.44 12.79 12.02
C TYR A 87 13.08 14.26 11.78
N LEU A 88 12.01 14.72 12.43
CA LEU A 88 11.58 16.12 12.42
C LEU A 88 11.85 16.76 13.79
N PRO A 89 12.86 17.65 13.91
CA PRO A 89 13.17 18.31 15.18
C PRO A 89 11.98 19.08 15.78
N GLY A 90 11.23 19.81 14.95
CA GLY A 90 10.06 20.59 15.39
C GLY A 90 8.85 19.75 15.83
N LYS A 91 8.88 18.43 15.61
CA LYS A 91 7.87 17.47 16.10
C LYS A 91 8.43 16.50 17.13
N GLU A 92 9.71 16.63 17.46
CA GLU A 92 10.45 15.72 18.32
C GLU A 92 10.21 14.23 17.95
N GLY A 93 10.09 13.90 16.65
CA GLY A 93 9.75 12.55 16.20
C GLY A 93 9.65 12.42 14.67
N SER A 94 9.07 11.32 14.21
CA SER A 94 8.81 11.04 12.79
C SER A 94 7.30 10.92 12.55
N LEU A 95 6.80 11.29 11.37
CA LEU A 95 5.42 11.02 10.98
C LEU A 95 5.37 9.88 9.96
N GLN A 96 4.17 9.39 9.70
CA GLN A 96 3.93 8.30 8.74
C GLN A 96 4.46 8.65 7.34
N VAL A 97 4.33 9.91 6.92
CA VAL A 97 4.79 10.37 5.60
C VAL A 97 6.32 10.30 5.48
N GLU A 98 7.06 10.70 6.51
CA GLU A 98 8.52 10.62 6.50
C GLU A 98 9.01 9.18 6.55
N MET A 99 8.32 8.30 7.28
CA MET A 99 8.63 6.87 7.29
C MET A 99 8.44 6.25 5.90
N VAL A 100 7.35 6.60 5.22
CA VAL A 100 7.05 6.16 3.85
C VAL A 100 8.09 6.72 2.87
N ALA A 101 8.40 8.02 2.95
CA ALA A 101 9.39 8.66 2.09
C ALA A 101 10.79 8.10 2.31
N GLY A 102 11.19 7.87 3.56
CA GLY A 102 12.47 7.27 3.93
C GLY A 102 12.62 5.86 3.36
N ALA A 103 11.58 5.03 3.42
CA ALA A 103 11.61 3.71 2.78
C ALA A 103 11.73 3.81 1.25
N ARG A 104 10.98 4.71 0.61
CA ARG A 104 11.04 4.92 -0.85
C ARG A 104 12.39 5.43 -1.32
N ALA A 105 13.07 6.27 -0.52
CA ALA A 105 14.44 6.70 -0.79
C ALA A 105 15.44 5.54 -0.93
N HIS A 106 15.08 4.35 -0.41
CA HIS A 106 15.81 3.10 -0.58
C HIS A 106 15.21 2.17 -1.66
N ASP A 107 14.42 2.71 -2.61
CA ASP A 107 13.72 1.97 -3.68
C ASP A 107 12.75 0.89 -3.16
N MET A 108 12.28 1.01 -1.92
CA MET A 108 11.38 0.03 -1.30
C MET A 108 9.91 0.37 -1.55
N LEU A 109 9.11 -0.66 -1.81
CA LEU A 109 7.66 -0.55 -1.91
C LEU A 109 7.07 -0.54 -0.49
N VAL A 110 6.28 0.48 -0.19
CA VAL A 110 5.57 0.61 1.08
C VAL A 110 4.09 0.32 0.84
N TYR A 111 3.61 -0.81 1.36
CA TYR A 111 2.23 -1.24 1.20
C TYR A 111 1.48 -1.03 2.51
N ARG A 112 0.47 -0.15 2.49
CA ARG A 112 -0.44 0.06 3.63
C ARG A 112 -1.37 -1.15 3.75
N LEU A 113 -1.40 -1.75 4.93
CA LEU A 113 -2.29 -2.86 5.22
C LEU A 113 -3.72 -2.37 5.43
N GLU A 114 -4.67 -3.26 5.19
CA GLU A 114 -6.04 -3.08 5.69
C GLU A 114 -6.00 -2.87 7.21
N PRO A 115 -6.87 -2.02 7.77
CA PRO A 115 -6.87 -1.66 9.19
C PRO A 115 -7.49 -2.77 10.06
N GLU A 116 -7.10 -4.01 9.81
CA GLU A 116 -7.59 -5.23 10.46
C GLU A 116 -6.42 -6.09 10.99
N PRO A 117 -6.54 -6.69 12.19
CA PRO A 117 -5.50 -7.54 12.77
C PRO A 117 -5.07 -8.72 11.89
N GLU A 118 -5.98 -9.27 11.10
CA GLU A 118 -5.76 -10.38 10.17
C GLU A 118 -4.71 -10.02 9.11
N ALA A 119 -4.66 -8.76 8.67
CA ALA A 119 -3.66 -8.31 7.71
C ALA A 119 -2.26 -8.35 8.34
N ILE A 120 -2.12 -7.94 9.62
CA ILE A 120 -0.86 -8.01 10.36
C ILE A 120 -0.42 -9.47 10.53
N LEU A 121 -1.33 -10.34 10.97
CA LEU A 121 -1.05 -11.76 11.15
C LEU A 121 -0.62 -12.45 9.85
N ALA A 122 -1.30 -12.15 8.73
CA ALA A 122 -0.97 -12.73 7.44
C ALA A 122 0.45 -12.36 6.98
N GLU A 123 0.88 -11.11 7.21
CA GLU A 123 2.24 -10.67 6.88
C GLU A 123 3.29 -11.31 7.77
N VAL A 124 3.07 -11.31 9.10
CA VAL A 124 4.01 -11.94 10.06
C VAL A 124 4.15 -13.43 9.76
N GLU A 125 3.05 -14.11 9.43
CA GLU A 125 3.08 -15.53 9.06
C GLU A 125 3.90 -15.78 7.78
N ALA A 126 3.79 -14.88 6.81
CA ALA A 126 4.57 -14.90 5.59
C ALA A 126 6.04 -14.47 5.76
N GLY A 127 6.46 -14.10 6.98
CA GLY A 127 7.85 -13.71 7.27
C GLY A 127 8.11 -12.20 7.19
N ASN A 128 7.08 -11.39 6.99
CA ASN A 128 7.18 -9.95 6.84
C ASN A 128 6.94 -9.25 8.19
N PRO A 129 7.93 -8.53 8.76
CA PRO A 129 7.65 -7.66 9.90
C PRO A 129 6.71 -6.54 9.48
N VAL A 130 5.89 -6.06 10.43
CA VAL A 130 4.89 -5.03 10.16
C VAL A 130 5.21 -3.78 10.96
N LEU A 131 5.38 -2.66 10.27
CA LEU A 131 5.52 -1.35 10.88
C LEU A 131 4.14 -0.86 11.29
N VAL A 132 3.96 -0.50 12.56
CA VAL A 132 2.69 0.00 13.10
C VAL A 132 2.88 1.35 13.77
N MET A 133 1.83 2.17 13.70
CA MET A 133 1.74 3.40 14.47
C MET A 133 0.82 3.19 15.65
N GLN A 134 1.25 3.58 16.84
CA GLN A 134 0.45 3.50 18.06
C GLN A 134 0.38 4.87 18.74
N ASN A 135 -0.73 5.10 19.45
CA ASN A 135 -0.79 6.15 20.47
C ASN A 135 -0.83 5.48 21.84
N LEU A 136 0.30 5.54 22.55
CA LEU A 136 0.47 4.87 23.85
C LEU A 136 -0.22 5.62 25.01
N ARG A 137 -0.72 6.84 24.78
CA ARG A 137 -1.44 7.66 25.77
C ARG A 137 -2.90 7.86 25.37
N LEU A 138 -3.53 8.91 25.90
CA LEU A 138 -4.91 9.28 25.64
C LEU A 138 -5.00 10.10 24.35
N SER A 139 -6.14 10.06 23.65
CA SER A 139 -6.29 10.77 22.37
C SER A 139 -6.15 12.30 22.50
N TRP A 140 -6.47 12.87 23.67
CA TRP A 140 -6.33 14.31 23.96
C TRP A 140 -4.93 14.69 24.51
N TRP A 141 -4.07 13.71 24.79
CA TRP A 141 -2.65 13.91 25.13
C TRP A 141 -1.82 12.78 24.49
N PRO A 142 -1.63 12.81 23.17
CA PRO A 142 -1.06 11.69 22.43
C PRO A 142 0.41 11.45 22.76
N GLN A 143 0.82 10.19 22.73
CA GLN A 143 2.22 9.78 22.61
C GLN A 143 2.33 8.86 21.40
N TRP A 144 2.67 9.48 20.28
CA TRP A 144 2.86 8.81 18.99
C TRP A 144 4.11 7.93 19.01
N HIS A 145 3.96 6.69 18.57
CA HIS A 145 5.00 5.69 18.71
C HIS A 145 5.01 4.71 17.53
N PHE A 146 6.15 4.58 16.88
CA PHE A 146 6.37 3.52 15.90
C PHE A 146 6.92 2.27 16.59
N ALA A 147 6.35 1.13 16.25
CA ALA A 147 6.82 -0.17 16.67
C ALA A 147 6.83 -1.12 15.47
N VAL A 148 7.58 -2.22 15.61
CA VAL A 148 7.63 -3.27 14.60
C VAL A 148 7.04 -4.54 15.19
N VAL A 149 5.93 -5.01 14.65
CA VAL A 149 5.38 -6.33 14.98
C VAL A 149 6.25 -7.37 14.30
N VAL A 150 6.81 -8.27 15.11
CA VAL A 150 7.72 -9.34 14.68
C VAL A 150 7.19 -10.73 15.03
N GLY A 151 6.01 -10.82 15.63
CA GLY A 151 5.46 -12.11 16.03
C GLY A 151 4.08 -12.00 16.66
N TYR A 152 3.53 -13.15 17.00
CA TYR A 152 2.29 -13.30 17.75
C TYR A 152 2.28 -14.63 18.51
N ASP A 153 1.45 -14.70 19.55
CA ASP A 153 1.01 -15.95 20.17
C ASP A 153 -0.52 -15.89 20.32
N SER A 154 -1.19 -16.82 19.67
CA SER A 154 -2.66 -16.93 19.62
C SER A 154 -3.26 -17.59 20.86
N THR A 155 -2.47 -18.36 21.61
CA THR A 155 -2.86 -18.97 22.88
C THR A 155 -2.90 -17.91 23.97
N GLU A 156 -1.82 -17.13 24.08
CA GLU A 156 -1.71 -16.03 25.04
C GLU A 156 -2.40 -14.74 24.55
N GLN A 157 -2.84 -14.72 23.29
CA GLN A 157 -3.48 -13.58 22.63
C GLN A 157 -2.63 -12.30 22.71
N VAL A 158 -1.37 -12.41 22.30
CA VAL A 158 -0.41 -11.31 22.28
C VAL A 158 0.13 -11.06 20.87
N PHE A 159 0.41 -9.80 20.57
CA PHE A 159 1.34 -9.45 19.50
C PHE A 159 2.74 -9.25 20.11
N ILE A 160 3.77 -9.71 19.42
CA ILE A 160 5.17 -9.58 19.85
C ILE A 160 5.80 -8.43 19.05
N LEU A 161 6.27 -7.40 19.74
CA LEU A 161 6.79 -6.17 19.14
C LEU A 161 8.26 -5.91 19.50
N ASN A 162 9.02 -5.40 18.55
CA ASN A 162 10.24 -4.65 18.83
C ASN A 162 9.87 -3.16 18.98
N THR A 163 10.04 -2.62 20.18
CA THR A 163 9.49 -1.32 20.58
C THR A 163 10.28 -0.67 21.70
N ASP A 164 10.50 0.65 21.67
CA ASP A 164 11.34 1.35 22.64
C ASP A 164 12.72 0.65 22.79
N THR A 165 13.19 0.44 24.02
CA THR A 165 14.35 -0.37 24.36
C THR A 165 14.03 -1.86 24.58
N ARG A 166 12.81 -2.31 24.24
CA ARG A 166 12.32 -3.67 24.49
C ARG A 166 12.28 -4.48 23.18
N ARG A 167 13.07 -5.56 23.15
CA ARG A 167 13.01 -6.58 22.10
C ARG A 167 11.96 -7.62 22.46
N HIS A 168 11.19 -8.08 21.46
CA HIS A 168 10.17 -9.12 21.60
C HIS A 168 9.19 -8.86 22.77
N TYR A 169 8.75 -7.61 22.92
CA TYR A 169 7.77 -7.24 23.91
C TYR A 169 6.40 -7.86 23.56
N GLU A 170 5.94 -8.79 24.38
CA GLU A 170 4.60 -9.36 24.31
C GLU A 170 3.58 -8.33 24.81
N MET A 171 2.79 -7.80 23.88
CA MET A 171 1.71 -6.86 24.17
C MET A 171 0.37 -7.60 24.07
N PRO A 172 -0.45 -7.62 25.15
CA PRO A 172 -1.80 -8.17 25.09
C PRO A 172 -2.61 -7.55 23.95
N TYR A 173 -3.30 -8.40 23.19
CA TYR A 173 -4.02 -7.99 21.97
C TYR A 173 -4.98 -6.82 22.19
N LYS A 174 -5.75 -6.84 23.29
CA LYS A 174 -6.68 -5.75 23.62
C LYS A 174 -5.95 -4.41 23.84
N VAL A 175 -4.73 -4.45 24.39
CA VAL A 175 -3.90 -3.24 24.58
C VAL A 175 -3.35 -2.78 23.23
N PHE A 176 -2.85 -3.70 22.41
CA PHE A 176 -2.38 -3.41 21.06
C PHE A 176 -3.49 -2.77 20.21
N TYR A 177 -4.65 -3.42 20.13
CA TYR A 177 -5.77 -2.96 19.31
C TYR A 177 -6.25 -1.57 19.73
N ASN A 178 -6.31 -1.29 21.04
CA ASN A 178 -6.72 0.02 21.56
C ASN A 178 -5.71 1.13 21.23
N THR A 179 -4.42 0.87 21.38
CA THR A 179 -3.36 1.87 21.09
C THR A 179 -3.19 2.09 19.59
N TRP A 180 -3.37 1.04 18.79
CA TRP A 180 -3.37 1.08 17.33
C TRP A 180 -4.62 1.78 16.76
N SER A 181 -5.80 1.56 17.34
CA SER A 181 -7.05 2.23 16.94
C SER A 181 -7.01 3.75 17.10
N LYS A 182 -6.32 4.24 18.13
CA LYS A 182 -6.08 5.68 18.33
C LYS A 182 -5.16 6.29 17.26
N ALA A 183 -4.45 5.46 16.50
CA ALA A 183 -3.60 5.84 15.39
C ALA A 183 -4.21 5.43 14.04
N GLU A 184 -5.55 5.40 13.97
CA GLU A 184 -6.33 5.05 12.77
C GLU A 184 -5.96 3.68 12.19
N ARG A 185 -5.49 2.77 13.07
CA ARG A 185 -5.03 1.43 12.70
C ARG A 185 -4.04 1.45 11.53
N TRP A 186 -3.15 2.42 11.52
CA TRP A 186 -2.12 2.51 10.49
C TRP A 186 -1.09 1.40 10.68
N ALA A 187 -0.91 0.59 9.63
CA ALA A 187 0.10 -0.45 9.53
C ALA A 187 0.61 -0.54 8.10
N ALA A 188 1.88 -0.90 7.93
CA ALA A 188 2.48 -1.08 6.62
C ALA A 188 3.57 -2.15 6.64
N VAL A 189 3.73 -2.83 5.51
CA VAL A 189 4.95 -3.59 5.21
C VAL A 189 5.83 -2.81 4.25
N ILE A 190 7.14 -3.02 4.36
CA ILE A 190 8.15 -2.41 3.51
C ILE A 190 8.90 -3.56 2.85
N LEU A 191 8.73 -3.72 1.54
CA LEU A 191 9.24 -4.86 0.79
C LEU A 191 10.00 -4.40 -0.46
N PRO A 192 10.96 -5.21 -0.94
CA PRO A 192 11.52 -5.02 -2.27
C PRO A 192 10.41 -5.03 -3.34
N PRO A 193 10.53 -4.22 -4.41
CA PRO A 193 9.49 -4.10 -5.42
C PRO A 193 9.30 -5.38 -6.26
N ASP A 194 10.20 -6.34 -6.19
CA ASP A 194 10.07 -7.68 -6.78
C ASP A 194 9.29 -8.66 -5.90
N GLN A 195 8.79 -8.22 -4.75
CA GLN A 195 7.97 -9.01 -3.83
C GLN A 195 6.54 -8.48 -3.73
N THR A 196 5.63 -9.37 -3.33
CA THR A 196 4.22 -9.06 -3.09
C THR A 196 3.90 -9.31 -1.60
N PRO A 197 3.30 -8.35 -0.89
CA PRO A 197 2.75 -8.58 0.45
C PRO A 197 1.80 -9.78 0.48
N ALA A 198 1.77 -10.52 1.59
CA ALA A 198 0.91 -11.69 1.74
C ALA A 198 -0.59 -11.35 1.66
N SER A 199 -0.94 -10.17 2.17
CA SER A 199 -2.28 -9.58 2.19
C SER A 199 -2.58 -8.69 0.98
N ALA A 200 -1.71 -8.68 -0.04
CA ALA A 200 -1.82 -7.72 -1.14
C ALA A 200 -3.11 -7.85 -1.95
N GLU A 201 -3.80 -6.72 -2.08
CA GLU A 201 -4.84 -6.50 -3.08
C GLU A 201 -4.28 -5.69 -4.26
N MET A 202 -4.85 -5.91 -5.44
CA MET A 202 -4.29 -5.36 -6.68
C MET A 202 -4.24 -3.83 -6.68
N LEU A 203 -5.35 -3.15 -6.37
CA LEU A 203 -5.42 -1.69 -6.48
C LEU A 203 -4.53 -0.99 -5.43
N PRO A 204 -4.54 -1.36 -4.14
CA PRO A 204 -3.60 -0.78 -3.17
C PRO A 204 -2.13 -1.06 -3.52
N TYR A 205 -1.81 -2.22 -4.09
CA TYR A 205 -0.44 -2.52 -4.51
C TYR A 205 -0.01 -1.65 -5.70
N LEU A 206 -0.88 -1.49 -6.71
CA LEU A 206 -0.62 -0.61 -7.83
C LEU A 206 -0.50 0.86 -7.39
N GLN A 207 -1.26 1.29 -6.37
CA GLN A 207 -1.07 2.61 -5.78
C GLN A 207 0.31 2.74 -5.14
N ALA A 208 0.76 1.75 -4.38
CA ALA A 208 2.11 1.77 -3.80
C ALA A 208 3.22 1.80 -4.86
N ALA A 209 3.04 1.09 -5.98
CA ALA A 209 3.93 1.14 -7.13
C ALA A 209 3.90 2.50 -7.85
N HIS A 210 2.72 3.09 -8.02
CA HIS A 210 2.57 4.42 -8.60
C HIS A 210 3.16 5.52 -7.72
N ASP A 211 3.13 5.34 -6.41
CA ASP A 211 3.80 6.26 -5.49
C ASP A 211 5.33 6.23 -5.67
N LEU A 212 5.94 5.08 -6.00
CA LEU A 212 7.36 5.00 -6.40
C LEU A 212 7.59 5.74 -7.73
N GLU A 213 6.69 5.58 -8.71
CA GLU A 213 6.77 6.27 -10.01
C GLU A 213 6.75 7.79 -9.84
N THR A 214 5.75 8.32 -9.13
CA THR A 214 5.53 9.76 -8.96
C THR A 214 6.58 10.44 -8.08
N THR A 215 7.33 9.67 -7.30
CA THR A 215 8.45 10.16 -6.49
C THR A 215 9.83 9.96 -7.14
N GLY A 216 9.87 9.55 -8.42
CA GLY A 216 11.11 9.47 -9.22
C GLY A 216 11.85 8.14 -9.11
N HIS A 217 11.33 7.17 -8.36
CA HIS A 217 11.88 5.82 -8.23
C HIS A 217 11.44 4.91 -9.39
N THR A 218 11.62 5.39 -10.62
CA THR A 218 11.10 4.78 -11.86
C THR A 218 11.48 3.31 -12.02
N ARG A 219 12.73 2.93 -11.73
CA ARG A 219 13.18 1.54 -11.86
C ARG A 219 12.50 0.63 -10.83
N ALA A 220 12.30 1.11 -9.61
CA ALA A 220 11.60 0.37 -8.56
C ALA A 220 10.11 0.22 -8.92
N ALA A 221 9.47 1.29 -9.39
CA ALA A 221 8.09 1.26 -9.88
C ALA A 221 7.91 0.25 -11.03
N GLN A 222 8.83 0.24 -12.01
CA GLN A 222 8.80 -0.74 -13.10
C GLN A 222 8.90 -2.18 -12.59
N ARG A 223 9.78 -2.46 -11.61
CA ARG A 223 9.86 -3.79 -10.97
C ARG A 223 8.54 -4.15 -10.28
N ALA A 224 7.96 -3.22 -9.53
CA ALA A 224 6.66 -3.42 -8.86
C ALA A 224 5.53 -3.70 -9.84
N TYR A 225 5.43 -2.96 -10.95
CA TYR A 225 4.44 -3.27 -11.98
C TYR A 225 4.67 -4.65 -12.62
N GLN A 226 5.93 -5.06 -12.84
CA GLN A 226 6.24 -6.39 -13.34
C GLN A 226 5.82 -7.50 -12.35
N THR A 227 6.02 -7.27 -11.05
CA THR A 227 5.52 -8.14 -9.98
C THR A 227 3.99 -8.24 -10.00
N ALA A 228 3.30 -7.10 -10.15
CA ALA A 228 1.85 -7.04 -10.24
C ALA A 228 1.29 -7.78 -11.46
N ILE A 229 1.98 -7.72 -12.62
CA ILE A 229 1.60 -8.47 -13.83
C ILE A 229 1.63 -9.98 -13.57
N THR A 230 2.64 -10.46 -12.85
CA THR A 230 2.76 -11.88 -12.48
C THR A 230 1.71 -12.29 -11.45
N ARG A 231 1.41 -11.42 -10.48
CA ARG A 231 0.47 -11.70 -9.39
C ARG A 231 -1.00 -11.69 -9.82
N TRP A 232 -1.38 -10.73 -10.68
CA TRP A 232 -2.75 -10.56 -11.17
C TRP A 232 -2.81 -10.66 -12.70
N PRO A 233 -2.49 -11.84 -13.28
CA PRO A 233 -2.38 -11.98 -14.73
C PRO A 233 -3.71 -11.74 -15.44
N GLU A 234 -4.84 -12.01 -14.80
CA GLU A 234 -6.18 -11.88 -15.40
C GLU A 234 -6.73 -10.44 -15.39
N GLN A 235 -5.93 -9.47 -14.93
CA GLN A 235 -6.34 -8.06 -14.85
C GLN A 235 -5.56 -7.21 -15.85
N PRO A 236 -6.21 -6.29 -16.58
CA PRO A 236 -5.51 -5.43 -17.55
C PRO A 236 -4.69 -4.32 -16.88
N THR A 237 -5.06 -3.90 -15.67
CA THR A 237 -4.52 -2.71 -15.01
C THR A 237 -3.00 -2.76 -14.76
N PRO A 238 -2.40 -3.87 -14.28
CA PRO A 238 -0.94 -3.95 -14.12
C PRO A 238 -0.16 -3.80 -15.45
N LEU A 239 -0.63 -4.45 -16.51
CA LEU A 239 -0.03 -4.32 -17.85
C LEU A 239 -0.19 -2.89 -18.38
N MET A 240 -1.35 -2.28 -18.16
CA MET A 240 -1.63 -0.89 -18.50
C MET A 240 -0.68 0.08 -17.78
N ALA A 241 -0.49 -0.07 -16.47
CA ALA A 241 0.37 0.78 -15.66
C ALA A 241 1.83 0.69 -16.11
N ASN A 242 2.34 -0.53 -16.36
CA ASN A 242 3.69 -0.73 -16.90
C ASN A 242 3.87 -0.08 -18.29
N ALA A 243 2.86 -0.18 -19.17
CA ALA A 243 2.90 0.43 -20.50
C ALA A 243 2.85 1.97 -20.43
N ASN A 244 2.02 2.53 -19.55
CA ASN A 244 1.94 3.96 -19.29
C ASN A 244 3.28 4.51 -18.79
N LEU A 245 3.98 3.78 -17.93
CA LEU A 245 5.32 4.17 -17.47
C LEU A 245 6.31 4.30 -18.64
N GLN A 246 6.34 3.33 -19.57
CA GLN A 246 7.20 3.42 -20.76
C GLN A 246 6.86 4.62 -21.65
N TYR A 247 5.56 4.92 -21.78
CA TYR A 247 5.10 6.06 -22.54
C TYR A 247 5.53 7.39 -21.90
N GLN A 248 5.36 7.54 -20.58
CA GLN A 248 5.79 8.74 -19.83
C GLN A 248 7.30 8.98 -19.94
N LEU A 249 8.11 7.91 -20.02
CA LEU A 249 9.55 7.98 -20.22
C LEU A 249 9.96 8.37 -21.66
N GLY A 250 8.98 8.57 -22.57
CA GLY A 250 9.24 8.89 -23.98
C GLY A 250 9.70 7.69 -24.81
N HIS A 251 9.70 6.47 -24.24
CA HIS A 251 10.07 5.25 -24.95
C HIS A 251 8.90 4.73 -25.80
N PHE A 252 8.44 5.53 -26.76
CA PHE A 252 7.18 5.27 -27.49
C PHE A 252 7.16 3.89 -28.17
N GLN A 253 8.27 3.42 -28.75
CA GLN A 253 8.33 2.08 -29.34
C GLN A 253 8.14 0.96 -28.30
N ASN A 254 8.75 1.09 -27.12
CA ASN A 254 8.56 0.14 -26.01
C ASN A 254 7.14 0.21 -25.45
N ALA A 255 6.57 1.41 -25.39
CA ALA A 255 5.19 1.64 -24.97
C ALA A 255 4.22 0.96 -25.95
N VAL A 256 4.41 1.11 -27.26
CA VAL A 256 3.63 0.40 -28.29
C VAL A 256 3.70 -1.11 -28.08
N GLY A 257 4.90 -1.68 -27.89
CA GLY A 257 5.05 -3.11 -27.60
C GLY A 257 4.32 -3.55 -26.33
N SER A 258 4.28 -2.70 -25.31
CA SER A 258 3.59 -2.99 -24.04
C SER A 258 2.06 -2.87 -24.16
N PHE A 259 1.56 -1.86 -24.86
CA PHE A 259 0.13 -1.71 -25.13
C PHE A 259 -0.40 -2.78 -26.10
N LEU A 260 0.42 -3.26 -27.04
CA LEU A 260 0.08 -4.42 -27.86
C LEU A 260 -0.23 -5.64 -27.01
N ARG A 261 0.62 -5.94 -26.02
CA ARG A 261 0.35 -7.04 -25.07
C ARG A 261 -0.95 -6.84 -24.30
N VAL A 262 -1.32 -5.60 -23.98
CA VAL A 262 -2.61 -5.32 -23.33
C VAL A 262 -3.77 -5.70 -24.24
N VAL A 263 -3.79 -5.22 -25.49
CA VAL A 263 -4.92 -5.47 -26.40
C VAL A 263 -4.95 -6.90 -26.96
N GLU A 264 -3.79 -7.57 -27.00
CA GLU A 264 -3.72 -9.00 -27.32
C GLU A 264 -4.32 -9.86 -26.21
N LYS A 265 -4.00 -9.56 -24.95
CA LYS A 265 -4.51 -10.31 -23.80
C LYS A 265 -5.95 -9.95 -23.43
N PHE A 266 -6.30 -8.67 -23.57
CA PHE A 266 -7.60 -8.12 -23.20
C PHE A 266 -8.21 -7.36 -24.38
N PRO A 267 -8.63 -8.04 -25.46
CA PRO A 267 -9.11 -7.40 -26.68
C PRO A 267 -10.35 -6.54 -26.47
N GLY A 268 -11.17 -6.81 -25.45
CA GLY A 268 -12.34 -5.99 -25.10
C GLY A 268 -12.01 -4.73 -24.27
N PHE A 269 -10.77 -4.52 -23.85
CA PHE A 269 -10.40 -3.40 -22.98
C PHE A 269 -10.17 -2.12 -23.79
N SER A 270 -11.21 -1.30 -23.89
CA SER A 270 -11.24 -0.10 -24.74
C SER A 270 -10.13 0.92 -24.45
N GLU A 271 -9.76 1.08 -23.18
CA GLU A 271 -8.70 1.96 -22.70
C GLU A 271 -7.33 1.54 -23.25
N GLY A 272 -7.10 0.22 -23.42
CA GLY A 272 -5.86 -0.28 -24.01
C GLY A 272 -5.73 0.06 -25.49
N TRP A 273 -6.82 -0.02 -26.24
CA TRP A 273 -6.85 0.40 -27.64
C TRP A 273 -6.62 1.90 -27.78
N ASN A 274 -7.22 2.72 -26.90
CA ASN A 274 -7.01 4.16 -26.91
C ASN A 274 -5.54 4.51 -26.63
N ASN A 275 -4.94 3.91 -25.59
CA ASN A 275 -3.55 4.21 -25.24
C ASN A 275 -2.56 3.64 -26.27
N LEU A 276 -2.87 2.50 -26.90
CA LEU A 276 -2.14 1.99 -28.05
C LEU A 276 -2.17 2.98 -29.22
N ALA A 277 -3.35 3.56 -29.52
CA ALA A 277 -3.49 4.54 -30.59
C ALA A 277 -2.60 5.78 -30.35
N ILE A 278 -2.62 6.31 -29.12
CA ILE A 278 -1.78 7.44 -28.73
C ILE A 278 -0.29 7.10 -28.87
N ALA A 279 0.14 5.96 -28.32
CA ALA A 279 1.53 5.53 -28.40
C ALA A 279 1.99 5.29 -29.86
N LEU A 280 1.14 4.70 -30.70
CA LEU A 280 1.44 4.50 -32.13
C LEU A 280 1.58 5.83 -32.87
N ASN A 281 0.74 6.81 -32.55
CA ASN A 281 0.83 8.13 -33.16
C ASN A 281 2.16 8.81 -32.83
N ASP A 282 2.55 8.78 -31.56
CA ASP A 282 3.83 9.36 -31.10
C ASP A 282 5.05 8.56 -31.55
N ALA A 283 4.89 7.26 -31.81
CA ALA A 283 5.89 6.41 -32.43
C ALA A 283 6.02 6.59 -33.96
N GLY A 284 5.21 7.46 -34.58
CA GLY A 284 5.27 7.74 -36.02
C GLY A 284 4.49 6.76 -36.90
N CYS A 285 3.48 6.09 -36.34
CA CYS A 285 2.65 5.05 -36.99
C CYS A 285 1.17 5.45 -37.14
N PRO A 286 0.85 6.58 -37.82
CA PRO A 286 -0.49 7.19 -37.80
C PRO A 286 -1.61 6.31 -38.37
N ALA A 287 -1.34 5.52 -39.42
CA ALA A 287 -2.33 4.63 -40.00
C ALA A 287 -2.79 3.53 -39.00
N ARG A 288 -1.84 2.95 -38.26
CA ARG A 288 -2.15 1.96 -37.21
C ARG A 288 -2.77 2.62 -35.98
N ALA A 289 -2.34 3.83 -35.65
CA ALA A 289 -2.95 4.63 -34.60
C ALA A 289 -4.45 4.87 -34.87
N ARG A 290 -4.82 5.25 -36.10
CA ARG A 290 -6.21 5.43 -36.50
C ARG A 290 -7.02 4.16 -36.28
N HIS A 291 -6.55 3.02 -36.80
CA HIS A 291 -7.26 1.74 -36.64
C HIS A 291 -7.44 1.35 -35.16
N ALA A 292 -6.41 1.55 -34.32
CA ALA A 292 -6.54 1.32 -32.87
C ALA A 292 -7.56 2.29 -32.22
N SER A 293 -7.59 3.56 -32.61
CA SER A 293 -8.54 4.55 -32.08
C SER A 293 -9.99 4.26 -32.48
N GLU A 294 -10.20 3.77 -33.71
CA GLU A 294 -11.50 3.30 -34.20
C GLU A 294 -11.98 2.11 -33.38
N CYS A 295 -11.07 1.20 -33.03
CA CYS A 295 -11.39 0.08 -32.15
C CYS A 295 -11.82 0.54 -30.76
N ALA A 296 -11.08 1.45 -30.13
CA ALA A 296 -11.43 2.03 -28.84
C ALA A 296 -12.82 2.70 -28.87
N ALA A 297 -13.10 3.49 -29.91
CA ALA A 297 -14.38 4.16 -30.11
C ALA A 297 -15.52 3.16 -30.39
N ARG A 298 -15.26 2.05 -31.07
CA ARG A 298 -16.25 1.00 -31.29
C ARG A 298 -16.60 0.27 -29.99
N LEU A 299 -15.60 -0.02 -29.16
CA LEU A 299 -15.77 -0.71 -27.87
C LEU A 299 -16.43 0.19 -26.81
N ALA A 300 -16.11 1.49 -26.79
CA ALA A 300 -16.68 2.43 -25.83
C ALA A 300 -17.04 3.78 -26.51
N PRO A 301 -18.10 3.84 -27.33
CA PRO A 301 -18.44 5.00 -28.16
C PRO A 301 -18.87 6.24 -27.38
N LYS A 302 -19.30 6.07 -26.12
CA LYS A 302 -19.60 7.19 -25.22
C LYS A 302 -18.33 7.82 -24.62
N ARG A 303 -17.23 7.08 -24.58
CA ARG A 303 -15.97 7.47 -23.93
C ARG A 303 -14.93 7.95 -24.92
N PHE A 304 -14.78 7.25 -26.05
CA PHE A 304 -13.73 7.52 -27.04
C PHE A 304 -14.32 7.93 -28.39
N LYS A 305 -13.59 8.82 -29.08
CA LYS A 305 -13.86 9.20 -30.47
C LYS A 305 -12.66 8.77 -31.33
N PRO A 306 -12.87 8.34 -32.58
CA PRO A 306 -11.77 8.05 -33.49
C PRO A 306 -10.90 9.30 -33.71
N LEU A 307 -9.60 9.09 -33.91
CA LEU A 307 -8.68 10.17 -34.29
C LEU A 307 -9.06 10.68 -35.70
N GLN A 308 -9.31 11.99 -35.81
CA GLN A 308 -9.79 12.62 -37.05
C GLN A 308 -8.66 13.17 -37.92
N ASP A 309 -7.56 13.63 -37.30
CA ASP A 309 -6.48 14.35 -37.98
C ASP A 309 -5.22 13.50 -38.17
N GLU A 310 -4.60 13.60 -39.34
CA GLU A 310 -3.21 13.20 -39.57
C GLU A 310 -2.29 14.39 -39.29
N ALA A 311 -1.51 14.37 -38.20
CA ALA A 311 -0.32 15.22 -38.13
C ALA A 311 0.66 14.83 -37.00
N ARG A 312 1.75 14.14 -37.36
CA ARG A 312 3.12 14.63 -37.11
C ARG A 312 4.00 14.24 -38.31
N SER A 313 4.74 15.21 -38.86
CA SER A 313 5.47 15.14 -40.13
C SER A 313 6.71 14.25 -40.14
N ASN A 314 6.83 13.30 -39.22
CA ASN A 314 7.92 12.34 -39.13
C ASN A 314 7.33 10.93 -39.13
N ALA A 315 6.63 10.59 -40.22
CA ALA A 315 6.20 9.21 -40.43
C ALA A 315 7.45 8.35 -40.44
N ALA A 316 7.54 7.40 -39.49
CA ALA A 316 8.49 6.31 -39.63
C ALA A 316 8.17 5.58 -40.94
N ASP A 317 9.17 4.95 -41.56
CA ASP A 317 8.92 4.08 -42.71
C ASP A 317 7.78 3.12 -42.37
N ALA A 318 6.77 3.02 -43.23
CA ALA A 318 5.57 2.22 -42.97
C ALA A 318 5.88 0.75 -42.63
N ALA A 319 7.06 0.27 -43.03
CA ALA A 319 7.63 -1.04 -42.72
C ALA A 319 8.11 -1.20 -41.25
N ALA A 320 8.47 -0.12 -40.56
CA ALA A 320 8.97 -0.15 -39.18
C ALA A 320 7.87 -0.23 -38.13
N CYS A 321 6.63 0.02 -38.52
CA CYS A 321 5.50 0.07 -37.61
C CYS A 321 4.90 -1.34 -37.36
N PRO A 322 4.55 -1.69 -36.12
CA PRO A 322 4.11 -3.04 -35.80
C PRO A 322 2.73 -3.34 -36.36
N GLN A 323 2.45 -4.63 -36.56
CA GLN A 323 1.08 -5.09 -36.82
C GLN A 323 0.27 -4.97 -35.52
N ILE A 324 -1.01 -4.63 -35.66
CA ILE A 324 -1.95 -4.58 -34.53
C ILE A 324 -3.01 -5.67 -34.71
N PRO A 325 -3.51 -6.29 -33.62
CA PRO A 325 -4.53 -7.33 -33.75
C PRO A 325 -5.83 -6.79 -34.34
N ALA A 326 -6.67 -7.69 -34.85
CA ALA A 326 -8.00 -7.31 -35.31
C ALA A 326 -8.85 -6.85 -34.13
N CYS A 327 -9.58 -5.74 -34.29
CA CYS A 327 -10.51 -5.28 -33.28
C CYS A 327 -11.67 -6.28 -33.12
N PRO A 328 -12.04 -6.69 -31.90
CA PRO A 328 -13.10 -7.69 -31.70
C PRO A 328 -14.46 -7.20 -32.21
N SER A 329 -15.30 -8.17 -32.60
CA SER A 329 -16.59 -7.94 -33.25
C SER A 329 -17.69 -7.45 -32.29
N ASN A 330 -17.54 -7.69 -30.98
CA ASN A 330 -18.57 -7.38 -29.98
C ASN A 330 -18.08 -6.31 -29.00
N ALA A 331 -18.78 -5.17 -28.97
CA ALA A 331 -18.82 -4.32 -27.80
C ALA A 331 -19.83 -4.96 -26.83
N HIS A 332 -19.36 -5.44 -25.68
CA HIS A 332 -20.23 -5.95 -24.62
C HIS A 332 -20.79 -4.81 -23.77
#